data_AF-D8M253-F1
#
_entry.id   AF-D8M253-F1
#
_cell.length_a   1.000
_cell.length_b   1.000
_cell.length_c   1.000
_cell.angle_alpha   90.00
_cell.angle_beta   90.00
_cell.angle_gamma   90.00
#
_symmetry.space_group_name_H-M   'P 1'
#
loop_
_entity.id
_entity.type
_entity.pdbx_description
1 polymer ?
#
loop_
_entity_poly.entity_id
_entity_poly.type
_entity_poly.pdbx_seq_one_letter_code
_entity_poly.pdbx_strand_id
1 'polypeptide(L)'
;MADKVEYAPDCETVESSKLKLPDKVVTAVEIKSGEEDEDVVFHERARLFLFYEEDVYGTEVRKNIWKERGTGEVRILKHKKDKKERIVMRQEKTLKLILNHTVNPMTVLRENSGSDRAWNFFCEDFAEGEIKSGYYAIRFKDHDTAMSFKKAFDEARKVNAEVFNVDVDMETGKLKSTDATSEKVTEPAAETKKEE
;
A
#
# COMPACT_ATOMS: atom_id res chain seq x y z
N MET A 1 28.38 -38.78 38.36
CA MET A 1 27.68 -38.03 39.41
C MET A 1 27.26 -36.73 38.77
N ALA A 2 25.95 -36.50 38.60
CA ALA A 2 25.43 -35.29 37.97
C ALA A 2 24.99 -34.33 39.09
N ASP A 3 25.59 -33.14 39.13
CA ASP A 3 25.30 -32.11 40.11
C ASP A 3 23.86 -31.60 39.94
N LYS A 4 23.08 -31.66 41.02
CA LYS A 4 21.77 -31.02 41.11
C LYS A 4 21.99 -29.51 41.15
N VAL A 5 21.61 -28.82 40.08
CA VAL A 5 21.50 -27.36 40.09
C VAL A 5 20.34 -26.99 41.01
N GLU A 6 20.66 -26.40 42.16
CA GLU A 6 19.67 -25.80 43.06
C GLU A 6 19.15 -24.51 42.43
N TYR A 7 17.86 -24.48 42.14
CA TYR A 7 17.19 -23.27 41.69
C TYR A 7 16.85 -22.39 42.90
N ALA A 8 17.03 -21.07 42.77
CA ALA A 8 16.75 -20.12 43.83
C ALA A 8 15.28 -20.21 44.30
N PRO A 9 15.00 -20.17 45.62
CA PRO A 9 13.69 -20.49 46.18
C PRO A 9 12.66 -19.35 46.09
N ASP A 10 12.83 -18.36 45.23
CA ASP A 10 12.09 -17.10 45.27
C ASP A 10 11.29 -16.75 44.00
N CYS A 11 11.12 -17.68 43.06
CA CYS A 11 10.21 -17.48 41.90
C CYS A 11 8.74 -17.87 42.18
N GLU A 12 8.42 -18.41 43.35
CA GLU A 12 7.06 -18.83 43.67
C GLU A 12 6.39 -17.79 44.57
N THR A 13 5.34 -17.17 44.04
CA THR A 13 4.39 -16.24 44.69
C THR A 13 4.58 -14.76 44.36
N VAL A 14 4.14 -14.38 43.15
CA VAL A 14 3.72 -12.99 42.93
C VAL A 14 2.48 -12.75 43.79
N GLU A 15 2.61 -12.00 44.90
CA GLU A 15 1.47 -11.60 45.73
C GLU A 15 0.51 -10.72 44.93
N SER A 16 -0.51 -11.35 44.35
CA SER A 16 -1.56 -10.70 43.55
C SER A 16 -2.26 -9.56 44.30
N SER A 17 -2.25 -9.59 45.64
CA SER A 17 -2.83 -8.57 46.53
C SER A 17 -2.10 -7.21 46.48
N LYS A 18 -0.85 -7.15 45.99
CA LYS A 18 -0.09 -5.90 45.81
C LYS A 18 -0.23 -5.32 44.40
N LEU A 19 -0.94 -6.00 43.49
CA LEU A 19 -1.16 -5.53 42.13
C LEU A 19 -2.24 -4.44 42.11
N LYS A 20 -1.83 -3.18 42.19
CA LYS A 20 -2.71 -2.03 41.94
C LYS A 20 -2.87 -1.87 40.43
N LEU A 21 -4.01 -2.30 39.89
CA LEU A 21 -4.38 -1.97 38.53
C LEU A 21 -4.64 -0.45 38.45
N PRO A 22 -4.21 0.23 37.37
CA PRO A 22 -4.53 1.64 37.19
C PRO A 22 -6.06 1.82 37.08
N ASP A 23 -6.63 2.75 37.86
CA ASP A 23 -8.07 3.07 37.91
C ASP A 23 -8.63 3.69 36.61
N LYS A 24 -7.82 3.77 35.55
CA LYS A 24 -8.22 4.35 34.28
C LYS A 24 -9.11 3.35 33.54
N VAL A 25 -10.39 3.35 33.90
CA VAL A 25 -11.46 2.67 33.18
C VAL A 25 -11.55 3.31 31.79
N VAL A 26 -11.00 2.63 30.79
CA VAL A 26 -11.16 3.02 29.39
C VAL A 26 -12.59 2.69 29.01
N THR A 27 -13.39 3.71 28.73
CA THR A 27 -14.75 3.52 28.21
C THR A 27 -14.66 2.91 26.81
N ALA A 28 -15.50 1.92 26.53
CA ALA A 28 -15.61 1.37 25.18
C ALA A 28 -16.12 2.49 24.25
N VAL A 29 -15.28 2.89 23.30
CA VAL A 29 -15.66 3.86 22.26
C VAL A 29 -16.08 3.06 21.04
N GLU A 30 -17.28 3.32 20.52
CA GLU A 30 -17.69 2.80 19.22
C GLU A 30 -16.88 3.51 18.12
N ILE A 31 -15.99 2.76 17.47
CA ILE A 31 -15.14 3.27 16.40
C ILE A 31 -15.73 2.79 15.08
N LYS A 32 -16.09 3.74 14.21
CA LYS A 32 -16.51 3.45 12.84
C LYS A 32 -15.31 3.14 11.97
N SER A 33 -15.44 2.19 11.05
CA SER A 33 -14.37 1.79 10.14
C SER A 33 -14.09 2.82 9.04
N GLY A 34 -15.07 3.69 8.73
CA GLY A 34 -15.02 4.62 7.60
C GLY A 34 -15.24 3.94 6.24
N GLU A 35 -15.73 2.69 6.25
CA GLU A 35 -15.98 1.86 5.06
C GLU A 35 -17.49 1.50 4.92
N GLU A 36 -18.39 2.12 5.70
CA GLU A 36 -19.82 1.78 5.78
C GLU A 36 -20.62 2.16 4.51
N ASP A 37 -20.19 3.24 3.84
CA ASP A 37 -20.80 3.78 2.62
C ASP A 37 -20.28 3.11 1.33
N GLU A 38 -19.51 2.03 1.45
CA GLU A 38 -18.86 1.36 0.34
C GLU A 38 -19.24 -0.12 0.26
N ASP A 39 -19.31 -0.64 -0.95
CA ASP A 39 -19.56 -2.05 -1.23
C ASP A 39 -18.24 -2.75 -1.61
N VAL A 40 -18.04 -3.97 -1.09
CA VAL A 40 -16.86 -4.79 -1.38
C VAL A 40 -17.05 -5.44 -2.75
N VAL A 41 -16.24 -5.03 -3.73
CA VAL A 41 -16.24 -5.59 -5.09
C VAL A 41 -15.35 -6.83 -5.16
N PHE A 42 -14.22 -6.78 -4.47
CA PHE A 42 -13.24 -7.86 -4.43
C PHE A 42 -12.59 -7.88 -3.06
N HIS A 43 -12.30 -9.07 -2.55
CA HIS A 43 -11.50 -9.25 -1.35
C HIS A 43 -10.67 -10.53 -1.46
N GLU A 44 -9.40 -10.46 -1.06
CA GLU A 44 -8.51 -11.64 -1.06
C GLU A 44 -7.32 -11.40 -0.13
N ARG A 45 -6.71 -12.48 0.35
CA ARG A 45 -5.50 -12.38 1.18
C ARG A 45 -4.25 -12.16 0.32
N ALA A 46 -3.45 -11.16 0.66
CA ALA A 46 -2.24 -10.82 -0.06
C ALA A 46 -1.09 -10.35 0.86
N ARG A 47 0.10 -10.27 0.28
CA ARG A 47 1.29 -9.67 0.89
C ARG A 47 1.71 -8.45 0.06
N LEU A 48 1.91 -7.32 0.73
CA LEU A 48 2.27 -6.05 0.11
C LEU A 48 3.73 -5.71 0.38
N PHE A 49 4.43 -5.28 -0.66
CA PHE A 49 5.80 -4.84 -0.63
C PHE A 49 5.88 -3.41 -1.17
N LEU A 50 6.81 -2.64 -0.62
CA LEU A 50 7.14 -1.28 -1.04
C LEU A 50 8.58 -1.26 -1.55
N PHE A 51 8.78 -0.64 -2.71
CA PHE A 51 10.08 -0.45 -3.31
C PHE A 51 10.79 0.76 -2.73
N TYR A 52 12.08 0.60 -2.45
CA TYR A 52 13.00 1.66 -2.05
C TYR A 52 14.13 1.71 -3.05
N GLU A 53 14.26 2.85 -3.74
CA GLU A 53 15.37 3.09 -4.67
C GLU A 53 16.71 3.14 -3.92
N GLU A 54 16.72 3.83 -2.77
CA GLU A 54 17.83 3.87 -1.85
C GLU A 54 17.34 3.57 -0.43
N ASP A 55 17.95 2.59 0.20
CA ASP A 55 17.71 2.19 1.58
C ASP A 55 19.01 2.25 2.38
N VAL A 56 19.04 3.12 3.38
CA VAL A 56 20.20 3.30 4.25
C VAL A 56 19.94 2.56 5.56
N TYR A 57 20.77 1.56 5.85
CA TYR A 57 20.76 0.83 7.11
C TYR A 57 22.13 0.94 7.77
N GLY A 58 22.26 1.88 8.73
CA GLY A 58 23.54 2.19 9.35
C GLY A 58 24.52 2.76 8.33
N THR A 59 25.64 2.06 8.10
CA THR A 59 26.66 2.43 7.10
C THR A 59 26.46 1.75 5.75
N GLU A 60 25.50 0.83 5.61
CA GLU A 60 25.22 0.15 4.35
C GLU A 60 24.12 0.88 3.57
N VAL A 61 24.41 1.20 2.31
CA VAL A 61 23.41 1.72 1.36
C VAL A 61 23.03 0.60 0.40
N ARG A 62 21.78 0.17 0.45
CA ARG A 62 21.20 -0.82 -0.45
C ARG A 62 20.37 -0.09 -1.50
N LYS A 63 20.50 -0.49 -2.76
CA LYS A 63 19.74 0.11 -3.86
C LYS A 63 18.71 -0.87 -4.40
N ASN A 64 17.58 -0.35 -4.86
CA ASN A 64 16.51 -1.09 -5.52
C ASN A 64 15.99 -2.28 -4.69
N ILE A 65 15.64 -2.04 -3.43
CA ILE A 65 15.20 -3.08 -2.50
C ILE A 65 13.69 -3.08 -2.30
N TRP A 66 13.10 -4.27 -2.26
CA TRP A 66 11.70 -4.46 -1.88
C TRP A 66 11.62 -4.79 -0.39
N LYS A 67 10.88 -3.99 0.38
CA LYS A 67 10.58 -4.28 1.78
C LYS A 67 9.14 -4.70 1.93
N GLU A 68 8.89 -5.66 2.81
CA GLU A 68 7.52 -6.04 3.16
C GLU A 68 6.87 -4.91 3.97
N ARG A 69 5.72 -4.42 3.50
CA ARG A 69 4.91 -3.41 4.19
C ARG A 69 3.87 -4.07 5.09
N GLY A 70 3.33 -5.22 4.68
CA GLY A 70 2.46 -6.02 5.52
C GLY A 70 1.75 -7.16 4.78
N THR A 71 1.13 -8.04 5.57
CA THR A 71 0.30 -9.14 5.09
C THR A 71 -1.12 -8.97 5.63
N GLY A 72 -2.12 -9.17 4.79
CA GLY A 72 -3.52 -9.16 5.18
C GLY A 72 -4.50 -9.18 4.01
N GLU A 73 -5.73 -8.78 4.27
CA GLU A 73 -6.79 -8.80 3.26
C GLU A 73 -6.79 -7.50 2.45
N VAL A 74 -6.64 -7.62 1.13
CA VAL A 74 -6.82 -6.51 0.18
C VAL A 74 -8.28 -6.49 -0.26
N ARG A 75 -8.89 -5.31 -0.24
CA ARG A 75 -10.28 -5.08 -0.62
C ARG A 75 -10.35 -3.98 -1.67
N ILE A 76 -11.11 -4.21 -2.73
CA ILE A 76 -11.53 -3.18 -3.69
C ILE A 76 -12.93 -2.75 -3.25
N LEU A 77 -13.07 -1.48 -2.88
CA LEU A 77 -14.29 -0.90 -2.33
C LEU A 77 -14.87 0.11 -3.32
N LYS A 78 -16.17 0.03 -3.58
CA LYS A 78 -16.91 0.95 -4.43
C LYS A 78 -17.84 1.82 -3.59
N HIS A 79 -17.68 3.13 -3.69
CA HIS A 79 -18.54 4.06 -2.96
C HIS A 79 -19.97 4.11 -3.53
N LYS A 80 -20.99 3.99 -2.68
CA LYS A 80 -22.41 3.86 -3.10
C LYS A 80 -22.95 5.07 -3.86
N LYS A 81 -22.48 6.28 -3.50
CA LYS A 81 -22.94 7.55 -4.13
C LYS A 81 -22.05 7.95 -5.29
N ASP A 82 -20.79 8.26 -4.99
CA ASP A 82 -19.77 8.68 -5.96
C ASP A 82 -19.36 7.62 -7.00
N LYS A 83 -19.66 6.33 -6.76
CA LYS A 83 -19.22 5.19 -7.59
C LYS A 83 -17.71 5.04 -7.77
N LYS A 84 -16.91 5.87 -7.11
CA LYS A 84 -15.45 5.80 -7.07
C LYS A 84 -15.01 4.50 -6.41
N GLU A 85 -14.02 3.86 -7.00
CA GLU A 85 -13.43 2.63 -6.48
C GLU A 85 -12.03 2.89 -5.91
N ARG A 86 -11.79 2.38 -4.71
CA ARG A 86 -10.50 2.49 -4.01
C ARG A 86 -10.04 1.13 -3.51
N ILE A 87 -8.74 1.02 -3.29
CA ILE A 87 -8.13 -0.17 -2.71
C ILE A 87 -7.75 0.12 -1.29
N VAL A 88 -8.21 -0.74 -0.38
CA VAL A 88 -7.89 -0.71 1.03
C VAL A 88 -7.30 -2.05 1.42
N MET A 89 -6.17 -2.03 2.12
CA MET A 89 -5.57 -3.22 2.70
C MET A 89 -5.22 -2.97 4.16
N ARG A 90 -5.57 -3.92 5.02
CA ARG A 90 -5.27 -3.87 6.46
C ARG A 90 -4.37 -5.02 6.85
N GLN A 91 -3.41 -4.74 7.71
CA GLN A 91 -2.51 -5.76 8.24
C GLN A 91 -3.25 -6.69 9.21
N GLU A 92 -2.99 -8.00 9.10
CA GLU A 92 -3.49 -8.99 10.05
C GLU A 92 -3.03 -8.67 11.48
N LYS A 93 -3.88 -9.01 12.46
CA LYS A 93 -3.70 -8.79 13.91
C LYS A 93 -3.76 -7.33 14.36
N THR A 94 -3.02 -6.43 13.71
CA THR A 94 -2.96 -5.01 14.11
C THR A 94 -4.11 -4.19 13.51
N LEU A 95 -4.73 -4.68 12.43
CA LEU A 95 -5.81 -4.01 11.67
C LEU A 95 -5.44 -2.61 11.15
N LYS A 96 -4.13 -2.29 11.17
CA LYS A 96 -3.58 -1.04 10.66
C LYS A 96 -3.74 -0.99 9.15
N LEU A 97 -4.10 0.18 8.64
CA LEU A 97 -4.11 0.45 7.22
C LEU A 97 -2.67 0.38 6.69
N ILE A 98 -2.45 -0.40 5.64
CA ILE A 98 -1.15 -0.51 4.96
C ILE A 98 -1.23 -0.11 3.48
N LEU A 99 -2.45 -0.02 2.94
CA LEU A 99 -2.72 0.53 1.62
C LEU A 99 -4.09 1.19 1.65
N ASN A 100 -4.17 2.41 1.13
CA ASN A 100 -5.39 3.16 0.91
C ASN A 100 -5.14 4.15 -0.22
N HIS A 101 -5.52 3.75 -1.43
CA HIS A 101 -5.41 4.63 -2.59
C HIS A 101 -6.64 4.48 -3.47
N THR A 102 -7.01 5.57 -4.12
CA THR A 102 -8.04 5.54 -5.16
C THR A 102 -7.46 4.88 -6.41
N VAL A 103 -8.18 3.96 -7.04
CA VAL A 103 -7.69 3.26 -8.24
C VAL A 103 -7.54 4.28 -9.37
N ASN A 104 -6.30 4.66 -9.71
CA ASN A 104 -6.07 5.57 -10.81
C ASN A 104 -6.26 4.82 -12.14
N PRO A 105 -7.10 5.31 -13.07
CA PRO A 105 -7.27 4.72 -14.39
C PRO A 105 -5.96 4.50 -15.16
N MET A 106 -4.95 5.33 -14.92
CA MET A 106 -3.63 5.26 -15.56
C MET A 106 -2.72 4.18 -14.96
N THR A 107 -2.99 3.69 -13.75
CA THR A 107 -2.14 2.70 -13.08
C THR A 107 -2.36 1.33 -13.72
N VAL A 108 -1.34 0.82 -14.42
CA VAL A 108 -1.36 -0.54 -15.02
C VAL A 108 -0.62 -1.51 -14.11
N LEU A 109 -1.25 -2.64 -13.80
CA LEU A 109 -0.59 -3.76 -13.12
C LEU A 109 0.41 -4.43 -14.08
N ARG A 110 1.68 -4.48 -13.68
CA ARG A 110 2.75 -5.13 -14.43
C ARG A 110 3.11 -6.46 -13.81
N GLU A 111 3.40 -7.45 -14.63
CA GLU A 111 3.90 -8.75 -14.18
C GLU A 111 5.24 -8.59 -13.47
N ASN A 112 5.45 -9.39 -12.42
CA ASN A 112 6.73 -9.44 -11.74
C ASN A 112 7.59 -10.54 -12.36
N SER A 113 8.78 -10.20 -12.86
CA SER A 113 9.69 -11.15 -13.54
C SER A 113 10.08 -12.37 -12.68
N GLY A 114 9.92 -12.31 -11.36
CA GLY A 114 10.24 -13.40 -10.44
C GLY A 114 9.04 -14.16 -9.87
N SER A 115 7.80 -13.85 -10.26
CA SER A 115 6.60 -14.45 -9.67
C SER A 115 5.36 -14.27 -10.56
N ASP A 116 4.74 -15.38 -10.95
CA ASP A 116 3.45 -15.45 -11.65
C ASP A 116 2.24 -15.03 -10.80
N ARG A 117 2.38 -15.09 -9.48
CA ARG A 117 1.38 -14.70 -8.49
C ARG A 117 1.57 -13.28 -7.92
N ALA A 118 2.32 -12.41 -8.59
CA ALA A 118 2.60 -11.07 -8.10
C ALA A 118 2.48 -9.99 -9.18
N TRP A 119 1.95 -8.85 -8.78
CA TRP A 119 1.77 -7.66 -9.62
C TRP A 119 2.52 -6.47 -9.05
N ASN A 120 3.19 -5.72 -9.92
CA ASN A 120 3.88 -4.48 -9.60
C ASN A 120 3.06 -3.30 -10.13
N PHE A 121 2.92 -2.24 -9.35
CA PHE A 121 2.17 -1.05 -9.74
C PHE A 121 2.65 0.20 -9.02
N PHE A 122 2.36 1.36 -9.59
CA PHE A 122 2.62 2.65 -8.95
C PHE A 122 1.32 3.22 -8.39
N CYS A 123 1.34 3.70 -7.15
CA CYS A 123 0.19 4.38 -6.57
C CYS A 123 0.61 5.48 -5.57
N GLU A 124 -0.32 6.39 -5.32
CA GLU A 124 -0.24 7.42 -4.30
C GLU A 124 -1.06 6.96 -3.08
N ASP A 125 -0.37 6.45 -2.07
CA ASP A 125 -0.97 5.82 -0.89
C ASP A 125 -1.23 6.83 0.23
N PHE A 126 -2.40 6.75 0.86
CA PHE A 126 -2.81 7.58 2.00
C PHE A 126 -2.90 6.78 3.31
N ALA A 127 -2.25 5.62 3.42
CA ALA A 127 -2.41 4.76 4.59
C ALA A 127 -1.89 5.34 5.92
N GLU A 128 -0.92 6.25 5.85
CA GLU A 128 -0.28 6.85 7.03
C GLU A 128 -0.80 8.27 7.34
N GLY A 129 -1.88 8.70 6.68
CA GLY A 129 -2.45 10.06 6.83
C GLY A 129 -1.76 11.13 5.99
N GLU A 130 -0.75 10.76 5.21
CA GLU A 130 -0.07 11.59 4.23
C GLU A 130 -0.03 10.85 2.89
N ILE A 131 -0.09 11.59 1.79
CA ILE A 131 0.02 11.02 0.44
C ILE A 131 1.48 10.66 0.18
N LYS A 132 1.76 9.38 -0.03
CA LYS A 132 3.09 8.84 -0.33
C LYS A 132 3.03 8.09 -1.66
N SER A 133 3.71 8.62 -2.66
CA SER A 133 3.81 7.99 -3.97
C SER A 133 4.96 6.99 -3.99
N GLY A 134 4.73 5.80 -4.55
CA GLY A 134 5.74 4.76 -4.57
C GLY A 134 5.39 3.60 -5.50
N TYR A 135 6.38 2.73 -5.72
CA TYR A 135 6.17 1.46 -6.41
C TYR A 135 5.87 0.37 -5.40
N TYR A 136 4.75 -0.31 -5.62
CA TYR A 136 4.25 -1.38 -4.79
C TYR A 136 4.27 -2.69 -5.57
N ALA A 137 4.45 -3.78 -4.83
CA ALA A 137 4.24 -5.12 -5.35
C ALA A 137 3.27 -5.85 -4.43
N ILE A 138 2.27 -6.50 -5.01
CA ILE A 138 1.30 -7.31 -4.28
C ILE A 138 1.44 -8.76 -4.72
N ARG A 139 1.58 -9.67 -3.75
CA ARG A 139 1.73 -11.11 -3.98
C ARG A 139 0.57 -11.86 -3.36
N PHE A 140 -0.04 -12.73 -4.15
CA PHE A 140 -1.12 -13.61 -3.74
C PHE A 140 -0.61 -15.01 -3.42
N LYS A 141 -1.49 -15.84 -2.87
CA LYS A 141 -1.17 -17.23 -2.54
C LYS A 141 -0.97 -18.06 -3.82
N ASP A 142 -1.93 -17.92 -4.74
CA ASP A 142 -2.09 -18.75 -5.93
C ASP A 142 -2.15 -17.87 -7.19
N HIS A 143 -1.84 -18.44 -8.35
CA HIS A 143 -1.91 -17.73 -9.63
C HIS A 143 -3.34 -17.27 -9.95
N ASP A 144 -4.35 -18.10 -9.68
CA ASP A 144 -5.75 -17.80 -10.01
C ASP A 144 -6.30 -16.63 -9.20
N THR A 145 -5.88 -16.49 -7.94
CA THR A 145 -6.23 -15.34 -7.08
C THR A 145 -5.54 -14.07 -7.58
N ALA A 146 -4.28 -14.17 -8.02
CA ALA A 146 -3.58 -13.05 -8.63
C ALA A 146 -4.27 -12.58 -9.92
N MET A 147 -4.70 -13.49 -10.79
CA MET A 147 -5.42 -13.15 -12.02
C MET A 147 -6.81 -12.56 -11.74
N SER A 148 -7.51 -13.09 -10.73
CA SER A 148 -8.80 -12.56 -10.28
C SER A 148 -8.66 -11.13 -9.77
N PHE A 149 -7.62 -10.84 -8.98
CA PHE A 149 -7.30 -9.48 -8.55
C PHE A 149 -7.01 -8.57 -9.74
N LYS A 150 -6.21 -9.00 -10.70
CA LYS A 150 -5.91 -8.20 -11.90
C LYS A 150 -7.18 -7.83 -12.66
N LYS A 151 -8.07 -8.81 -12.89
CA LYS A 151 -9.35 -8.57 -13.54
C LYS A 151 -10.20 -7.55 -12.77
N ALA A 152 -10.33 -7.71 -11.46
CA ALA A 152 -11.10 -6.78 -10.62
C ALA A 152 -10.47 -5.36 -10.61
N PHE A 153 -9.14 -5.27 -10.59
CA PHE A 153 -8.42 -3.99 -10.67
C PHE A 153 -8.64 -3.29 -12.02
N ASP A 154 -8.56 -4.04 -13.13
CA ASP A 154 -8.79 -3.48 -14.46
C ASP A 154 -10.24 -3.07 -14.68
N GLU A 155 -11.20 -3.77 -14.08
CA GLU A 155 -12.61 -3.34 -14.03
C GLU A 155 -12.76 -2.05 -13.21
N ALA A 156 -12.12 -1.96 -12.04
CA ALA A 156 -12.13 -0.76 -11.21
C ALA A 156 -11.53 0.46 -11.91
N ARG A 157 -10.45 0.27 -12.67
CA ARG A 157 -9.87 1.32 -13.52
C ARG A 157 -10.85 1.82 -14.57
N LYS A 158 -11.64 0.95 -15.20
CA LYS A 158 -12.67 1.35 -16.19
C LYS A 158 -13.78 2.16 -15.54
N VAL A 159 -14.30 1.69 -14.41
CA VAL A 159 -15.33 2.41 -13.64
C VAL A 159 -14.81 3.79 -13.26
N ASN A 160 -13.59 3.88 -12.74
CA ASN A 160 -13.01 5.16 -12.38
C ASN A 160 -12.71 6.06 -13.58
N ALA A 161 -12.35 5.50 -14.74
CA ALA A 161 -12.16 6.27 -15.97
C ALA A 161 -13.47 6.98 -16.38
N GLU A 162 -14.60 6.27 -16.29
CA GLU A 162 -15.93 6.84 -16.53
C GLU A 162 -16.30 7.90 -15.47
N VAL A 163 -16.04 7.63 -14.19
CA VAL A 163 -16.34 8.57 -13.09
C VAL A 163 -15.51 9.85 -13.17
N PHE A 164 -14.22 9.73 -13.53
CA PHE A 164 -13.33 10.88 -13.70
C PHE A 164 -13.40 11.51 -15.10
N ASN A 165 -14.18 10.91 -16.02
CA ASN A 165 -14.33 11.34 -17.41
C ASN A 165 -12.97 11.48 -18.13
N VAL A 166 -12.09 10.50 -17.95
CA VAL A 166 -10.75 10.45 -18.56
C VAL A 166 -10.70 9.33 -19.60
N ASP A 167 -10.32 9.65 -20.83
CA ASP A 167 -10.05 8.63 -21.85
C ASP A 167 -8.62 8.12 -21.65
N VAL A 168 -8.49 6.86 -21.21
CA VAL A 168 -7.21 6.20 -20.94
C VAL A 168 -7.13 4.92 -21.76
N ASP A 169 -5.99 4.71 -22.38
CA ASP A 169 -5.64 3.43 -22.93
C ASP A 169 -5.46 2.39 -21.83
N MET A 170 -6.38 1.45 -21.73
CA MET A 170 -6.40 0.48 -20.63
C MET A 170 -5.18 -0.45 -20.62
N GLU A 171 -4.54 -0.70 -21.78
CA GLU A 171 -3.35 -1.56 -21.86
C GLU A 171 -2.08 -0.81 -21.45
N THR A 172 -1.93 0.43 -21.90
CA THR A 172 -0.69 1.20 -21.69
C THR A 172 -0.76 2.17 -20.51
N GLY A 173 -1.96 2.49 -20.02
CA GLY A 173 -2.19 3.46 -18.96
C GLY A 173 -2.00 4.92 -19.40
N LYS A 174 -1.86 5.18 -20.70
CA LYS A 174 -1.65 6.52 -21.27
C LYS A 174 -2.98 7.20 -21.56
N LEU A 175 -3.07 8.52 -21.36
CA LEU A 175 -4.25 9.28 -21.79
C LEU A 175 -4.37 9.25 -23.32
N LYS A 176 -5.60 9.04 -23.79
CA LYS A 176 -6.01 9.19 -25.18
C LYS A 176 -6.59 10.59 -25.34
N SER A 177 -5.74 11.60 -25.43
CA SER A 177 -6.13 12.88 -25.99
C SER A 177 -5.11 13.37 -27.01
N THR A 178 -5.67 13.98 -28.03
CA THR A 178 -5.12 14.33 -29.34
C THR A 178 -4.14 15.50 -29.30
N ASP A 179 -3.21 15.43 -30.25
CA ASP A 179 -2.31 16.45 -30.78
C ASP A 179 -0.97 16.78 -30.11
N ALA A 180 0.01 16.78 -31.00
CA ALA A 180 1.29 17.41 -30.88
C ALA A 180 1.15 18.88 -30.45
N THR A 181 1.83 19.25 -29.39
CA THR A 181 2.65 20.46 -29.43
C THR A 181 3.93 20.17 -28.69
N SER A 182 4.97 19.92 -29.49
CA SER A 182 6.34 20.16 -29.08
C SER A 182 6.50 21.65 -28.78
N GLU A 183 6.29 22.07 -27.53
CA GLU A 183 6.99 23.24 -27.05
C GLU A 183 8.41 22.81 -26.69
N LYS A 184 9.32 23.05 -27.65
CA LYS A 184 10.73 23.25 -27.37
C LYS A 184 10.83 24.19 -26.17
N VAL A 185 11.24 23.67 -25.02
CA VAL A 185 11.92 24.49 -24.03
C VAL A 185 13.28 24.81 -24.66
N THR A 186 13.35 25.95 -25.32
CA THR A 186 14.61 26.59 -25.69
C THR A 186 15.42 26.81 -24.43
N GLU A 187 16.62 26.22 -24.39
CA GLU A 187 17.70 26.64 -23.50
C GLU A 187 17.85 28.16 -23.57
N PRO A 188 17.85 28.90 -22.45
CA PRO A 188 18.48 30.20 -22.45
C PRO A 188 20.00 29.98 -22.46
N ALA A 189 20.58 30.33 -23.60
CA ALA A 189 22.02 30.39 -23.83
C ALA A 189 22.72 31.24 -22.75
N ALA A 190 23.90 30.78 -22.36
CA ALA A 190 24.85 31.54 -21.57
C ALA A 190 25.25 32.82 -22.30
N GLU A 191 24.95 33.99 -21.72
CA GLU A 191 25.61 35.24 -22.09
C GLU A 191 26.78 35.51 -21.14
N THR A 192 27.97 35.30 -21.70
CA THR A 192 29.23 35.84 -21.21
C THR A 192 29.21 37.36 -21.41
N LYS A 193 29.30 38.15 -20.34
CA LYS A 193 29.77 39.53 -20.44
C LYS A 193 31.21 39.60 -19.95
N LYS A 194 32.11 39.82 -20.90
CA LYS A 194 33.45 40.36 -20.71
C LYS A 194 33.37 41.89 -20.73
N GLU A 195 34.27 42.49 -19.95
CA GLU A 195 34.86 43.84 -20.03
C GLU A 195 33.89 44.99 -19.68
N GLU A 196 34.22 45.82 -18.69
CA GLU A 196 35.42 46.67 -18.58
C GLU A 196 36.00 46.74 -17.15
#